data_AF-A0A7V4MGW5-F1
#
_entry.id   AF-A0A7V4MGW5-F1
#
_cell.length_a   1.000
_cell.length_b   1.000
_cell.length_c   1.000
_cell.angle_alpha   90.00
_cell.angle_beta   90.00
_cell.angle_gamma   90.00
#
_symmetry.space_group_name_H-M   'P 1'
#
loop_
_entity.id
_entity.type
_entity.pdbx_description
1 polymer ?
#
loop_
_entity_poly.entity_id
_entity_poly.type
_entity_poly.pdbx_seq_one_letter_code
_entity_poly.pdbx_strand_id
1 'polypeptide(L)'
;MNAKKVKAREDRLSRVKAQIEERKKLLATRGVDAKSVEKDVTMRALKAEAREVLRSIEALKWEPPKVEPSEKPEKAEKAEKPAKEGKPKGEKPPKEKKPPKEAKPPKAEEAAPAQ
;
A
#
# COMPACT_ATOMS: atom_id res chain seq x y z
N MET A 1 22.36 1.69 9.06
CA MET A 1 21.80 1.52 7.68
C MET A 1 20.33 1.95 7.55
N ASN A 2 19.60 2.19 8.65
CA ASN A 2 18.18 2.59 8.61
C ASN A 2 17.96 4.03 8.14
N ALA A 3 18.87 4.97 8.44
CA ALA A 3 18.75 6.36 8.02
C ALA A 3 18.58 6.54 6.48
N LYS A 4 19.35 5.79 5.66
CA LYS A 4 19.20 5.83 4.20
C LYS A 4 17.83 5.30 3.74
N LYS A 5 17.31 4.25 4.39
CA LYS A 5 15.98 3.66 4.09
C LYS A 5 14.83 4.57 4.54
N VAL A 6 14.98 5.23 5.69
CA VAL A 6 14.05 6.23 6.22
C VAL A 6 13.95 7.40 5.25
N LYS A 7 15.10 7.97 4.85
CA LYS A 7 15.14 9.09 3.89
C LYS A 7 14.44 8.75 2.57
N ALA A 8 14.71 7.58 1.99
CA ALA A 8 14.04 7.15 0.76
C ALA A 8 12.51 7.00 0.93
N ARG A 9 12.04 6.59 2.10
CA ARG A 9 10.60 6.50 2.42
C ARG A 9 10.00 7.88 2.67
N GLU A 10 10.72 8.80 3.30
CA GLU A 10 10.32 10.21 3.46
C GLU A 10 10.21 10.91 2.10
N ASP A 11 11.12 10.65 1.16
CA ASP A 11 11.05 11.17 -0.21
C ASP A 11 9.83 10.62 -0.97
N ARG A 12 9.48 9.34 -0.76
CA ARG A 12 8.24 8.75 -1.30
C ARG A 12 7.01 9.39 -0.67
N LEU A 13 7.00 9.58 0.65
CA LEU A 13 5.90 10.22 1.37
C LEU A 13 5.67 11.65 0.87
N SER A 14 6.74 12.41 0.64
CA SER A 14 6.68 13.77 0.09
C SER A 14 6.01 13.79 -1.28
N ARG A 15 6.41 12.86 -2.17
CA ARG A 15 5.79 12.71 -3.50
C ARG A 15 4.31 12.36 -3.42
N VAL A 16 3.92 11.42 -2.57
CA VAL A 16 2.51 11.03 -2.39
C VAL A 16 1.69 12.21 -1.83
N LYS A 17 2.24 12.98 -0.89
CA LYS A 17 1.59 14.20 -0.38
C LYS A 17 1.41 15.25 -1.47
N ALA A 18 2.41 15.45 -2.33
CA ALA A 18 2.29 16.36 -3.47
C ALA A 18 1.18 15.92 -4.44
N GLN A 19 1.09 14.62 -4.75
CA GLN A 19 0.02 14.06 -5.58
C GLN A 19 -1.37 14.22 -4.95
N ILE A 20 -1.48 14.10 -3.62
CA ILE A 20 -2.73 14.37 -2.89
C ILE A 20 -3.15 15.84 -3.09
N GLU A 21 -2.24 16.78 -2.91
CA GLU A 21 -2.53 18.20 -3.06
C GLU A 21 -2.87 18.57 -4.51
N GLU A 22 -2.16 18.01 -5.49
CA GLU A 22 -2.47 18.18 -6.91
C GLU A 22 -3.86 17.62 -7.24
N ARG A 23 -4.18 16.41 -6.75
CA ARG A 23 -5.48 15.78 -6.97
C ARG A 23 -6.60 16.59 -6.32
N LYS A 24 -6.40 17.12 -5.10
CA LYS A 24 -7.36 18.03 -4.46
C LYS A 24 -7.60 19.29 -5.28
N LYS A 25 -6.54 19.94 -5.76
CA LYS A 25 -6.67 21.14 -6.62
C LYS A 25 -7.45 20.82 -7.89
N LEU A 26 -7.12 19.70 -8.55
CA LEU A 26 -7.82 19.27 -9.76
C LEU A 26 -9.30 18.97 -9.48
N LEU A 27 -9.63 18.32 -8.37
CA LEU A 27 -11.02 18.08 -7.97
C LEU A 27 -11.76 19.39 -7.63
N ALA A 28 -11.08 20.33 -6.97
CA ALA A 28 -11.63 21.66 -6.69
C ALA A 28 -11.91 22.43 -7.99
N THR A 29 -11.02 22.39 -8.98
CA THR A 29 -11.26 23.00 -10.31
C THR A 29 -12.43 22.37 -11.06
N ARG A 30 -12.75 21.11 -10.76
CA ARG A 30 -13.91 20.40 -11.32
C ARG A 30 -15.20 20.63 -10.53
N GLY A 31 -15.17 21.47 -9.50
CA GLY A 31 -16.32 21.75 -8.64
C GLY A 31 -16.73 20.57 -7.75
N VAL A 32 -15.83 19.61 -7.53
CA VAL A 32 -16.12 18.46 -6.67
C VAL A 32 -16.13 18.91 -5.21
N ASP A 33 -17.24 18.67 -4.52
CA ASP A 33 -17.38 19.02 -3.11
C ASP A 33 -16.45 18.18 -2.21
N ALA A 34 -16.15 18.69 -1.01
CA ALA A 34 -15.21 18.04 -0.10
C ALA A 34 -15.61 16.60 0.28
N LYS A 35 -16.91 16.28 0.37
CA LYS A 35 -17.37 14.91 0.70
C LYS A 35 -17.13 13.96 -0.47
N SER A 36 -17.28 14.46 -1.70
CA SER A 36 -16.98 13.72 -2.92
C SER A 36 -15.48 13.55 -3.16
N VAL A 37 -14.65 14.53 -2.76
CA VAL A 37 -13.18 14.40 -2.77
C VAL A 37 -12.71 13.23 -1.90
N GLU A 38 -13.31 13.04 -0.73
CA GLU A 38 -12.99 11.89 0.14
C GLU A 38 -13.41 10.54 -0.45
N LYS A 39 -14.42 10.54 -1.33
CA LYS A 39 -14.91 9.34 -2.02
C LYS A 39 -14.15 9.05 -3.32
N ASP A 40 -13.40 10.01 -3.86
CA ASP A 40 -12.58 9.82 -5.06
C ASP A 40 -11.62 8.64 -4.88
N VAL A 41 -11.65 7.70 -5.83
CA VAL A 41 -10.88 6.44 -5.74
C VAL A 41 -9.38 6.74 -5.70
N THR A 42 -8.93 7.70 -6.51
CA THR A 42 -7.53 8.12 -6.55
C THR A 42 -7.10 8.78 -5.24
N MET A 43 -7.91 9.69 -4.68
CA MET A 43 -7.65 10.27 -3.36
C MET A 43 -7.57 9.22 -2.24
N ARG A 44 -8.48 8.24 -2.24
CA ARG A 44 -8.45 7.13 -1.26
C ARG A 44 -7.18 6.29 -1.40
N ALA A 45 -6.77 5.96 -2.62
CA ALA A 45 -5.54 5.23 -2.89
C ALA A 45 -4.30 6.00 -2.41
N LEU A 46 -4.17 7.28 -2.76
CA LEU A 46 -3.04 8.11 -2.35
C LEU A 46 -2.97 8.28 -0.82
N LYS A 47 -4.12 8.46 -0.15
CA LYS A 47 -4.18 8.51 1.32
C LYS A 47 -3.84 7.17 1.97
N ALA A 48 -4.17 6.05 1.34
CA ALA A 48 -3.78 4.72 1.83
C ALA A 48 -2.27 4.52 1.69
N GLU A 49 -1.71 4.88 0.54
CA GLU A 49 -0.26 4.82 0.30
C GLU A 49 0.51 5.71 1.28
N ALA A 50 0.06 6.95 1.51
CA ALA A 50 0.68 7.84 2.49
C ALA A 50 0.72 7.23 3.90
N ARG A 51 -0.36 6.56 4.32
CA ARG A 51 -0.45 5.86 5.61
C ARG A 51 0.49 4.65 5.68
N GLU A 52 0.60 3.88 4.61
CA GLU A 52 1.51 2.73 4.55
C GLU A 52 2.98 3.16 4.62
N VAL A 53 3.34 4.23 3.90
CA VAL A 53 4.70 4.79 3.94
C VAL A 53 5.03 5.34 5.33
N LEU A 54 4.08 6.02 5.98
CA LEU A 54 4.25 6.48 7.37
C LEU A 54 4.48 5.31 8.34
N ARG A 55 3.66 4.26 8.29
CA ARG A 55 3.87 3.05 9.11
C ARG A 55 5.23 2.41 8.83
N SER A 56 5.67 2.42 7.58
CA SER A 56 6.98 1.89 7.19
C SER A 56 8.14 2.75 7.70
N ILE A 57 7.95 4.07 7.84
CA ILE A 57 8.93 4.97 8.46
C ILE A 57 8.95 4.72 9.97
N GLU A 58 7.79 4.66 10.60
CA GLU A 58 7.64 4.36 12.03
C GLU A 58 8.26 3.01 12.38
N ALA A 59 8.00 1.94 11.62
CA ALA A 59 8.63 0.63 11.86
C ALA A 59 10.15 0.62 11.72
N LEU A 60 10.75 1.55 10.96
CA LEU A 60 12.22 1.69 10.89
C LEU A 60 12.80 2.59 11.97
N LYS A 61 11.99 3.50 12.50
CA LYS A 61 12.35 4.41 13.59
C LYS A 61 12.02 3.81 14.97
N TRP A 62 11.09 2.86 15.02
CA TRP A 62 10.68 2.13 16.21
C TRP A 62 11.72 1.07 16.50
N GLU A 63 12.61 1.38 17.44
CA GLU A 63 13.37 0.35 18.12
C GLU A 63 12.39 -0.40 19.04
N PRO A 64 12.29 -1.73 18.95
CA PRO A 64 11.48 -2.48 19.91
C PRO A 64 11.99 -2.11 21.31
N PRO A 65 11.10 -1.81 22.28
CA PRO A 65 11.55 -1.73 23.67
C PRO A 65 12.33 -3.01 23.93
N LYS A 66 13.58 -2.86 24.34
CA LYS A 66 14.43 -3.98 24.73
C LYS A 66 13.75 -4.57 25.95
N VAL A 67 12.86 -5.53 25.69
CA VAL A 67 12.31 -6.41 26.72
C VAL A 67 13.55 -7.15 27.19
N GLU A 68 14.16 -6.66 28.27
CA GLU A 68 15.06 -7.49 29.06
C GLU A 68 14.30 -8.79 29.27
N PRO A 69 14.90 -9.96 28.96
CA PRO A 69 14.27 -11.22 29.26
C PRO A 69 14.11 -11.29 30.77
N SER A 70 12.95 -10.83 31.26
CA SER A 70 12.61 -10.88 32.67
C SER A 70 12.58 -12.34 33.06
N GLU A 71 13.59 -12.70 33.81
CA GLU A 71 13.82 -13.99 34.42
C GLU A 71 12.63 -14.33 35.33
N LYS A 72 11.66 -15.10 34.83
CA LYS A 72 10.94 -16.23 35.48
C LYS A 72 9.50 -16.40 34.97
N PRO A 73 9.08 -17.64 34.64
CA PRO A 73 7.70 -17.98 34.35
C PRO A 73 6.99 -18.34 35.67
N GLU A 74 6.11 -17.48 36.17
CA GLU A 74 5.15 -17.88 37.20
C GLU A 74 3.79 -18.15 36.55
N LYS A 75 3.34 -19.40 36.68
CA LYS A 75 2.01 -19.87 36.29
C LYS A 75 0.94 -19.16 37.12
N ALA A 76 -0.09 -18.65 36.45
CA ALA A 76 -1.47 -18.65 36.95
C ALA A 76 -2.35 -18.80 35.70
N GLU A 77 -2.66 -20.03 35.30
CA GLU A 77 -3.82 -20.83 35.74
C GLU A 77 -5.02 -20.64 34.80
N LYS A 78 -5.69 -21.75 34.51
CA LYS A 78 -6.59 -22.02 33.39
C LYS A 78 -8.01 -21.47 33.61
N ALA A 79 -8.65 -21.03 32.53
CA ALA A 79 -10.04 -21.31 32.10
C ALA A 79 -10.32 -20.41 30.87
N GLU A 80 -10.83 -20.78 29.70
CA GLU A 80 -11.52 -21.95 29.16
C GLU A 80 -11.36 -21.86 27.61
N LYS A 81 -11.14 -22.97 26.92
CA LYS A 81 -11.30 -23.12 25.45
C LYS A 81 -12.60 -23.92 25.22
N PRO A 82 -13.16 -24.03 24.00
CA PRO A 82 -13.39 -23.05 22.93
C PRO A 82 -14.84 -23.16 22.36
N ALA A 83 -15.53 -22.05 22.06
CA ALA A 83 -16.75 -22.11 21.25
C ALA A 83 -16.42 -22.22 19.76
N LYS A 84 -16.61 -23.44 19.25
CA LYS A 84 -16.44 -23.89 17.88
C LYS A 84 -17.77 -23.71 17.15
N GLU A 85 -17.94 -22.65 16.36
CA GLU A 85 -18.99 -22.61 15.34
C GLU A 85 -18.48 -21.95 14.05
N GLY A 86 -18.70 -22.64 12.92
CA GLY A 86 -18.85 -21.99 11.62
C GLY A 86 -17.61 -21.74 10.76
N LYS A 87 -16.91 -22.79 10.30
CA LYS A 87 -16.25 -22.75 8.99
C LYS A 87 -17.32 -22.83 7.89
N PRO A 88 -17.41 -21.89 6.94
CA PRO A 88 -17.76 -22.23 5.57
C PRO A 88 -16.48 -22.49 4.79
N LYS A 89 -16.32 -23.75 4.37
CA LYS A 89 -15.39 -24.17 3.32
C LYS A 89 -15.83 -23.50 2.01
N GLY A 90 -14.90 -22.76 1.40
CA GLY A 90 -14.69 -22.78 -0.04
C GLY A 90 -15.81 -22.25 -0.92
N GLU A 91 -15.89 -20.93 -1.05
CA GLU A 91 -16.14 -20.39 -2.39
C GLU A 91 -14.82 -20.40 -3.16
N LYS A 92 -14.85 -21.08 -4.31
CA LYS A 92 -13.71 -21.28 -5.20
C LYS A 92 -13.12 -19.94 -5.64
N PRO A 93 -11.80 -19.81 -5.79
CA PRO A 93 -11.22 -18.66 -6.49
C PRO A 93 -11.78 -18.61 -7.92
N PRO A 94 -12.19 -17.44 -8.45
CA PRO A 94 -12.55 -17.34 -9.86
C PRO A 94 -11.32 -17.73 -10.68
N LYS A 95 -11.49 -18.78 -11.51
CA LYS A 95 -10.48 -19.30 -12.44
C LYS A 95 -9.79 -18.15 -13.18
N GLU A 96 -8.46 -18.12 -13.08
CA GLU A 96 -7.56 -17.39 -13.96
C GLU A 96 -8.03 -17.48 -15.42
N LYS A 97 -8.51 -16.37 -15.96
CA LYS A 97 -8.43 -16.12 -17.40
C LYS A 97 -7.01 -15.66 -17.68
N LYS A 98 -6.26 -16.56 -18.30
CA LYS A 98 -4.92 -16.36 -18.83
C LYS A 98 -4.81 -15.00 -19.56
N PRO A 99 -3.72 -14.24 -19.38
CA PRO A 99 -3.42 -13.13 -20.29
C PRO A 99 -3.18 -13.70 -21.70
N PRO A 100 -3.83 -13.16 -22.75
CA PRO A 100 -3.41 -13.48 -24.10
C PRO A 100 -1.96 -12.99 -24.28
N LYS A 101 -1.13 -13.94 -24.71
CA LYS A 101 0.21 -13.75 -25.24
C LYS A 101 0.26 -12.60 -26.26
N GLU A 102 1.39 -11.89 -26.23
CA GLU A 102 2.07 -11.31 -27.39
C GLU A 102 1.28 -10.30 -28.23
N ALA A 103 1.34 -9.03 -27.82
CA ALA A 103 1.54 -7.95 -28.78
C ALA A 103 2.98 -7.44 -28.59
N LYS A 104 3.89 -8.00 -29.39
CA LYS A 104 5.24 -7.46 -29.57
C LYS A 104 5.12 -5.98 -30.00
N PRO A 105 6.02 -5.10 -29.56
CA PRO A 105 6.17 -3.80 -30.20
C PRO A 105 6.70 -4.02 -31.63
N PRO A 106 6.16 -3.37 -32.67
CA PRO A 106 6.96 -3.19 -33.87
C PRO A 106 8.04 -2.16 -33.54
N LYS A 107 9.26 -2.63 -33.30
CA LYS A 107 10.46 -1.79 -33.32
C LYS A 107 10.87 -1.66 -34.78
N ALA A 108 10.87 -0.41 -35.24
CA ALA A 108 11.64 0.17 -36.34
C ALA A 108 11.76 -0.65 -37.64
N GLU A 109 11.08 -0.18 -38.68
CA GLU A 109 11.62 -0.26 -40.04
C GLU A 109 11.89 1.17 -40.53
N GLU A 110 13.17 1.49 -40.51
CA GLU A 110 13.82 2.57 -41.23
C GLU A 110 13.88 2.15 -42.71
N ALA A 111 13.17 2.87 -43.57
CA ALA A 111 13.32 2.90 -45.03
C ALA A 111 12.59 4.19 -45.48
N ALA A 112 13.13 5.10 -46.29
CA ALA A 112 14.31 5.12 -47.13
C ALA A 112 14.72 6.59 -47.40
N PRO A 113 15.94 6.86 -47.88
CA PRO A 113 16.30 8.14 -48.50
C PRO A 113 15.95 8.14 -49.99
N ALA A 114 15.22 9.15 -50.47
CA ALA A 114 15.05 9.59 -51.88
C ALA A 114 13.85 10.58 -51.92
N GLN A 115 13.86 11.80 -52.44
CA GLN A 115 14.80 12.63 -53.20
C GLN A 115 14.64 14.08 -52.70
#